data_AF-A0A8H4RXX4-F1
#
_entry.id   AF-A0A8H4RXX4-F1
#
_cell.length_a   1.000
_cell.length_b   1.000
_cell.length_c   1.000
_cell.angle_alpha   90.00
_cell.angle_beta   90.00
_cell.angle_gamma   90.00
#
_symmetry.space_group_name_H-M   'P 1'
#
loop_
_entity.id
_entity.type
_entity.pdbx_description
1 polymer ?
#
loop_
_entity_poly.entity_id
_entity_poly.type
_entity_poly.pdbx_seq_one_letter_code
_entity_poly.pdbx_strand_id
1 'polypeptide(L)'
;MFSTLVRRTAQQKIPQPHDVPFIYTNPYKAKRQWPPDFSKISQKHQFRLERRYRRRSKLKWARPRWTKAVKLAQLGSIVFVTFYGVLFLDWNTQGNPDNPPFQGIRNWFFGITGSIWSRDHARRRTSPPDDASPVAGTSS
;
A
#
# COMPACT_ATOMS: atom_id res chain seq x y z
N MET A 1 -4.33 13.53 16.07
CA MET A 1 -5.25 12.78 15.20
C MET A 1 -5.51 11.36 15.71
N PHE A 2 -5.91 11.21 16.98
CA PHE A 2 -6.17 9.90 17.61
C PHE A 2 -7.56 9.78 18.24
N SER A 3 -8.40 10.82 18.19
CA SER A 3 -9.77 10.79 18.75
C SER A 3 -10.70 9.82 18.04
N THR A 4 -10.33 9.34 16.84
CA THR A 4 -11.12 8.40 16.05
C THR A 4 -10.88 6.93 16.42
N LEU A 5 -9.76 6.60 17.08
CA LEU A 5 -9.47 5.22 17.52
C LEU A 5 -10.13 4.92 18.87
N VAL A 6 -10.12 5.87 19.80
CA VAL A 6 -10.79 5.72 21.12
C VAL A 6 -12.30 5.56 20.97
N ARG A 7 -12.91 6.24 19.98
CA ARG A 7 -14.34 6.10 19.68
C ARG A 7 -14.71 4.71 19.15
N ARG A 8 -13.77 3.98 18.55
CA ARG A 8 -14.00 2.62 18.02
C ARG A 8 -13.79 1.52 19.06
N THR A 9 -12.90 1.71 20.03
CA THR A 9 -12.65 0.69 21.06
C THR A 9 -13.70 0.75 22.18
N ALA A 10 -14.29 1.92 22.46
CA ALA A 10 -15.37 2.07 23.43
C ALA A 10 -16.76 1.62 22.92
N GLN A 11 -16.92 1.34 21.62
CA GLN A 11 -18.11 0.67 21.08
C GLN A 11 -17.98 -0.86 21.16
N GLN A 12 -17.61 -1.39 22.32
CA GLN A 12 -18.01 -2.76 22.64
C GLN A 12 -19.51 -2.73 22.93
N LYS A 13 -20.27 -3.21 21.95
CA LYS A 13 -21.73 -3.35 21.97
C LYS A 13 -22.13 -4.15 23.22
N ILE A 14 -22.57 -3.46 24.27
CA ILE A 14 -23.26 -4.09 25.40
C ILE A 14 -24.47 -4.83 24.80
N PRO A 15 -24.63 -6.14 25.06
CA PRO A 15 -25.75 -6.90 24.53
C PRO A 15 -27.06 -6.36 25.11
N GLN A 16 -27.80 -5.62 24.29
CA GLN A 16 -29.14 -5.14 24.60
C GLN A 16 -30.15 -6.19 24.09
N PRO A 17 -31.42 -6.22 24.55
CA PRO A 17 -32.43 -7.20 24.13
C PRO A 17 -32.67 -7.32 22.60
N HIS A 18 -32.13 -6.38 21.83
CA HIS A 18 -32.04 -6.35 20.36
C HIS A 18 -31.06 -7.35 19.71
N ASP A 19 -30.39 -8.23 20.47
CA ASP A 19 -29.53 -9.30 19.92
C ASP A 19 -30.32 -10.47 19.33
N VAL A 20 -31.64 -10.31 19.20
CA VAL A 20 -32.40 -11.10 18.24
C VAL A 20 -31.83 -10.85 16.84
N PRO A 21 -31.46 -11.91 16.08
CA PRO A 21 -31.00 -11.71 14.73
C PRO A 21 -32.07 -10.93 13.97
N PHE A 22 -31.64 -9.98 13.13
CA PHE A 22 -32.47 -9.08 12.30
C PHE A 22 -33.60 -9.79 11.53
N ILE A 23 -33.57 -11.11 11.46
CA ILE A 23 -34.60 -12.03 10.96
C ILE A 23 -35.95 -11.82 11.67
N TYR A 24 -35.96 -11.56 12.98
CA TYR A 24 -37.22 -11.46 13.76
C TYR A 24 -37.80 -10.05 13.82
N THR A 25 -37.00 -9.02 13.54
CA THR A 25 -37.38 -7.60 13.64
C THR A 25 -37.57 -6.91 12.29
N ASN A 26 -37.27 -7.58 11.17
CA ASN A 26 -37.33 -6.97 9.84
C ASN A 26 -38.78 -6.87 9.31
N PRO A 27 -39.28 -5.65 9.01
CA PRO A 27 -40.62 -5.47 8.41
C PRO A 27 -40.73 -6.07 7.01
N TYR A 28 -39.62 -6.19 6.28
CA TYR A 28 -39.55 -6.82 4.96
C TYR A 28 -39.01 -8.25 5.09
N LYS A 29 -39.92 -9.19 5.37
CA LYS A 29 -39.58 -10.62 5.43
C LYS A 29 -39.17 -11.11 4.03
N ALA A 30 -38.02 -11.78 3.94
CA ALA A 30 -37.60 -12.41 2.71
C ALA A 30 -38.62 -13.50 2.32
N LYS A 31 -39.15 -13.46 1.10
CA LYS A 31 -40.09 -14.49 0.59
C LYS A 31 -39.47 -15.89 0.53
N ARG A 32 -38.13 -15.98 0.56
CA ARG A 32 -37.37 -17.23 0.50
C ARG A 32 -36.18 -17.13 1.45
N GLN A 33 -36.03 -18.13 2.32
CA GLN A 33 -34.88 -18.23 3.21
C GLN A 33 -33.59 -18.36 2.39
N TRP A 34 -32.59 -17.55 2.74
CA TRP A 34 -31.23 -17.66 2.23
C TRP A 34 -30.33 -18.19 3.35
N PRO A 35 -29.34 -19.06 3.10
CA PRO A 35 -28.94 -19.68 1.83
C PRO A 35 -29.96 -20.70 1.31
N PRO A 36 -30.08 -20.91 -0.02
CA PRO A 36 -30.85 -22.01 -0.54
C PRO A 36 -30.18 -23.35 -0.18
N ASP A 37 -30.97 -24.34 0.25
CA ASP A 37 -30.47 -25.70 0.47
C ASP A 37 -29.98 -26.31 -0.85
N PHE A 38 -28.65 -26.40 -1.02
CA PHE A 38 -28.04 -26.89 -2.25
C PHE A 38 -28.25 -28.40 -2.46
N SER A 39 -28.53 -29.16 -1.39
CA SER A 39 -28.81 -30.60 -1.45
C SER A 39 -30.15 -30.95 -2.10
N LYS A 40 -31.13 -30.02 -2.06
CA LYS A 40 -32.48 -30.21 -2.59
C LYS A 40 -32.65 -29.72 -4.03
N ILE A 41 -31.60 -29.11 -4.58
CA ILE A 41 -31.61 -28.43 -5.88
C ILE A 41 -30.98 -29.33 -6.94
N SER A 42 -31.62 -29.44 -8.11
CA SER A 42 -31.03 -30.12 -9.27
C SER A 42 -29.67 -29.52 -9.66
N GLN A 43 -28.71 -30.36 -10.03
CA GLN A 43 -27.36 -29.98 -10.44
C GLN A 43 -27.34 -28.90 -11.54
N LYS A 44 -28.30 -28.95 -12.48
CA LYS A 44 -28.46 -27.93 -13.54
C LYS A 44 -28.74 -26.54 -12.96
N HIS A 45 -29.55 -26.46 -11.91
CA HIS A 45 -29.87 -25.20 -11.24
C HIS A 45 -28.73 -24.72 -10.34
N GLN A 46 -28.03 -25.63 -9.67
CA GLN A 46 -26.81 -25.32 -8.91
C GLN A 46 -25.74 -24.67 -9.82
N PHE A 47 -25.48 -25.25 -11.00
CA PHE A 47 -24.51 -24.69 -11.94
C PHE A 47 -24.88 -23.29 -12.42
N ARG A 48 -26.18 -23.00 -12.61
CA ARG A 48 -26.66 -21.64 -12.97
C ARG A 48 -26.40 -20.63 -11.86
N LEU A 49 -26.63 -21.02 -10.60
CA LEU A 49 -26.35 -20.17 -9.44
C LEU A 49 -24.85 -19.91 -9.29
N GLU A 50 -24.04 -20.95 -9.43
CA GLU A 50 -22.58 -20.84 -9.38
C GLU A 50 -22.06 -19.90 -10.48
N ARG A 51 -22.52 -20.07 -11.73
CA ARG A 51 -22.14 -19.18 -12.84
C ARG A 51 -22.54 -17.73 -12.56
N ARG A 52 -23.73 -17.49 -12.00
CA ARG A 52 -24.18 -16.14 -11.61
C ARG A 52 -23.31 -15.57 -10.48
N TYR A 53 -22.95 -16.38 -9.50
CA TYR A 53 -22.07 -15.99 -8.40
C TYR A 53 -20.68 -15.60 -8.90
N ARG A 54 -20.03 -16.45 -9.71
CA ARG A 54 -18.71 -16.19 -10.31
C ARG A 54 -18.70 -14.90 -11.16
N ARG A 55 -19.78 -14.62 -11.88
CA ARG A 55 -19.92 -13.36 -12.65
C ARG A 55 -20.02 -12.15 -11.72
N ARG A 56 -20.89 -12.21 -10.71
CA ARG A 56 -21.10 -11.09 -9.77
C ARG A 56 -19.85 -10.82 -8.92
N SER A 57 -19.15 -11.88 -8.50
CA SER A 57 -17.87 -11.73 -7.81
C SER A 57 -16.86 -11.06 -8.74
N LYS A 58 -16.71 -11.50 -10.00
CA LYS A 58 -15.83 -10.84 -10.97
C LYS A 58 -16.14 -9.34 -11.13
N LEU A 59 -17.41 -8.95 -11.19
CA LEU A 59 -17.79 -7.53 -11.24
C LEU A 59 -17.48 -6.77 -9.94
N LYS A 60 -17.72 -7.35 -8.76
CA LYS A 60 -17.38 -6.72 -7.47
C LYS A 60 -15.86 -6.58 -7.27
N TRP A 61 -15.11 -7.55 -7.79
CA TRP A 61 -13.65 -7.58 -7.74
C TRP A 61 -12.97 -6.86 -8.91
N ALA A 62 -13.74 -6.43 -9.92
CA ALA A 62 -13.27 -5.51 -10.95
C ALA A 62 -13.03 -4.14 -10.30
N ARG A 63 -11.86 -3.99 -9.68
CA ARG A 63 -11.46 -2.72 -9.06
C ARG A 63 -11.29 -1.66 -10.15
N PRO A 64 -11.79 -0.43 -9.96
CA PRO A 64 -11.60 0.66 -10.92
C PRO A 64 -10.12 1.07 -10.96
N ARG A 65 -9.35 0.44 -11.86
CA ARG A 65 -7.89 0.61 -12.00
C ARG A 65 -7.52 2.05 -12.31
N TRP A 66 -8.30 2.72 -13.16
CA TRP A 66 -8.09 4.12 -13.53
C TRP A 66 -8.17 5.05 -12.33
N THR A 67 -9.21 4.93 -11.50
CA THR A 67 -9.36 5.77 -10.31
C THR A 67 -8.23 5.57 -9.30
N LYS A 68 -7.69 4.35 -9.20
CA LYS A 68 -6.52 4.07 -8.35
C LYS A 68 -5.27 4.74 -8.91
N ALA A 69 -5.06 4.68 -10.22
CA ALA A 69 -3.94 5.34 -10.88
C ALA A 69 -4.01 6.86 -10.70
N VAL A 70 -5.17 7.47 -10.91
CA VAL A 70 -5.37 8.91 -10.71
C VAL A 70 -5.12 9.31 -9.24
N LYS A 71 -5.63 8.53 -8.28
CA LYS A 71 -5.38 8.79 -6.86
C LYS A 71 -3.90 8.67 -6.49
N LEU A 72 -3.20 7.69 -7.08
CA LEU A 72 -1.77 7.53 -6.89
C LEU A 72 -0.98 8.68 -7.52
N ALA A 73 -1.37 9.13 -8.71
CA ALA A 73 -0.77 10.28 -9.38
C ALA A 73 -1.02 11.58 -8.59
N GLN A 74 -2.22 11.77 -8.04
CA GLN A 74 -2.56 12.90 -7.17
C GLN A 74 -1.73 12.88 -5.87
N LEU A 75 -1.60 11.72 -5.24
CA LEU A 75 -0.73 11.59 -4.06
C LEU A 75 0.74 11.85 -4.44
N GLY A 76 1.18 11.30 -5.57
CA GLY A 76 2.52 11.49 -6.10
C GLY A 76 2.84 12.95 -6.40
N SER A 77 1.90 13.71 -6.98
CA SER A 77 2.10 15.13 -7.28
C SER A 77 2.18 15.98 -6.00
N ILE A 78 1.32 15.70 -5.01
CA ILE A 78 1.38 16.38 -3.69
C ILE A 78 2.72 16.12 -3.03
N VAL A 79 3.15 14.86 -2.99
CA VAL A 79 4.44 14.47 -2.43
C VAL A 79 5.58 15.15 -3.21
N PHE A 80 5.57 15.10 -4.54
CA PHE A 80 6.60 15.73 -5.37
C PHE A 80 6.76 17.23 -5.11
N VAL A 81 5.66 17.99 -5.08
CA VAL A 81 5.70 19.43 -4.79
C VAL A 81 6.20 19.69 -3.37
N THR A 82 5.80 18.87 -2.40
CA THR A 82 6.28 18.98 -1.01
C THR A 82 7.79 18.71 -0.91
N PHE A 83 8.27 17.65 -1.56
CA PHE A 83 9.70 17.33 -1.61
C PHE A 83 10.51 18.45 -2.28
N TYR A 84 10.03 18.98 -3.42
CA TYR A 84 10.66 20.12 -4.09
C TYR A 84 10.70 21.36 -3.19
N GLY A 85 9.58 21.70 -2.55
CA GLY A 85 9.46 22.84 -1.64
C GLY A 85 10.39 22.75 -0.42
N VAL A 86 10.58 21.56 0.14
CA VAL A 86 11.43 21.38 1.32
C VAL A 86 12.92 21.33 0.93
N LEU A 87 13.28 20.61 -0.14
CA LEU A 87 14.69 20.34 -0.47
C LEU A 87 15.33 21.41 -1.37
N PHE A 88 14.59 21.92 -2.35
CA PHE A 88 15.16 22.71 -3.45
C PHE A 88 14.66 24.15 -3.50
N LEU A 89 13.48 24.44 -2.96
CA LEU A 89 12.98 25.81 -2.90
C LEU A 89 13.79 26.59 -1.87
N ASP A 90 14.57 27.55 -2.34
CA ASP A 90 15.30 28.45 -1.47
C ASP A 90 14.36 29.55 -0.98
N TRP A 91 13.96 29.47 0.30
CA TRP A 91 13.09 30.47 0.95
C TRP A 91 13.85 31.74 1.34
N ASN A 92 15.13 31.84 0.97
CA ASN A 92 16.07 32.87 1.40
C ASN A 92 15.81 34.26 0.79
N THR A 93 14.78 34.43 -0.04
CA THR A 93 14.42 35.74 -0.60
C THR A 93 13.81 36.71 0.44
N GLN A 94 13.40 36.24 1.64
CA GLN A 94 12.80 37.08 2.69
C GLN A 94 13.24 36.79 4.15
N GLY A 95 14.21 35.90 4.40
CA GLY A 95 14.59 35.47 5.74
C GLY A 95 16.11 35.46 5.98
N ASN A 96 16.50 35.49 7.27
CA ASN A 96 17.88 35.61 7.75
C ASN A 96 18.87 34.69 6.99
N PRO A 97 19.95 35.22 6.40
CA PRO A 97 20.88 34.47 5.53
C PRO A 97 21.66 33.36 6.24
N ASP A 98 21.70 33.38 7.57
CA ASP A 98 22.52 32.48 8.38
C ASP A 98 21.85 31.13 8.69
N ASN A 99 20.53 31.00 8.46
CA ASN A 99 19.78 29.80 8.83
C ASN A 99 18.53 29.59 7.95
N PRO A 100 18.69 29.11 6.69
CA PRO A 100 17.57 28.81 5.81
C PRO A 100 16.65 27.75 6.43
N PRO A 101 15.31 27.90 6.29
CA PRO A 101 14.37 26.94 6.83
C PRO A 101 14.57 25.56 6.18
N PHE A 102 14.38 24.50 6.99
CA PHE A 102 14.54 23.08 6.62
C PHE A 102 15.97 22.58 6.32
N GLN A 103 17.01 23.36 6.62
CA GLN A 103 18.41 22.95 6.38
C GLN A 103 18.81 21.65 7.10
N GLY A 104 18.29 21.41 8.32
CA GLY A 104 18.50 20.14 9.03
C GLY A 104 17.90 18.92 8.31
N ILE A 105 16.74 19.09 7.67
CA ILE A 105 16.06 18.03 6.91
C ILE A 105 16.80 17.76 5.58
N ARG A 106 17.31 18.82 4.94
CA ARG A 106 18.15 18.72 3.73
C ARG A 106 19.43 17.93 4.02
N ASN A 107 20.15 18.30 5.08
CA ASN A 107 21.41 17.64 5.46
C ASN A 107 21.20 16.18 5.84
N TRP A 108 20.13 15.85 6.57
CA TRP A 108 19.75 14.47 6.88
C TRP A 108 19.40 13.67 5.61
N PHE A 109 18.60 14.25 4.71
CA PHE A 109 18.21 13.59 3.46
C PHE A 109 19.41 13.29 2.57
N PHE A 110 20.29 14.28 2.34
CA PHE A 110 21.50 14.10 1.55
C PHE A 110 22.53 13.19 2.24
N GLY A 111 22.56 13.15 3.58
CA GLY A 111 23.35 12.20 4.35
C GLY A 111 22.90 10.75 4.13
N ILE A 112 21.59 10.50 4.14
CA ILE A 112 21.03 9.17 3.88
C ILE A 112 21.26 8.75 2.42
N THR A 113 20.91 9.60 1.45
CA THR A 113 21.07 9.27 0.03
C THR A 113 22.54 9.06 -0.34
N GLY A 114 23.44 9.88 0.19
CA GLY A 114 24.88 9.73 0.05
C GLY A 114 25.41 8.43 0.66
N SER A 115 24.92 8.02 1.83
CA SER A 115 25.36 6.77 2.49
C SER A 115 24.91 5.51 1.75
N ILE A 116 23.74 5.56 1.10
CA ILE A 116 23.19 4.44 0.32
C ILE A 116 23.94 4.30 -1.01
N TRP A 117 24.20 5.42 -1.71
CA TRP A 117 24.96 5.39 -2.97
C TRP A 117 26.45 5.06 -2.74
N SER A 118 27.05 5.56 -1.66
CA SER A 118 28.49 5.34 -1.39
C SER A 118 28.84 3.91 -0.95
N ARG A 119 27.87 3.13 -0.45
CA ARG A 119 28.09 1.72 -0.04
C ARG A 119 28.51 0.82 -1.20
N ASP A 120 28.06 1.09 -2.42
CA ASP A 120 28.44 0.32 -3.61
C ASP A 120 29.88 0.59 -4.06
N HIS A 121 30.42 1.77 -3.78
CA HIS A 121 31.80 2.12 -4.14
C HIS A 121 32.85 1.50 -3.19
N ALA A 122 32.49 1.24 -1.93
CA ALA A 122 33.39 0.61 -0.95
C ALA A 122 33.59 -0.91 -1.18
N ARG A 123 32.57 -1.59 -1.72
CA ARG A 123 32.63 -3.04 -2.03
C ARG A 123 33.53 -3.35 -3.23
N ARG A 124 33.70 -2.41 -4.17
CA ARG A 124 34.55 -2.60 -5.36
C ARG A 124 36.06 -2.45 -5.07
N ARG A 125 36.44 -1.87 -3.92
CA ARG A 125 37.86 -1.69 -3.54
C ARG A 125 38.42 -2.82 -2.66
N THR A 126 37.58 -3.74 -2.19
CA THR A 126 37.96 -4.80 -1.24
C THR A 126 37.99 -6.21 -1.84
N SER A 127 37.80 -6.35 -3.15
CA SER A 127 38.18 -7.59 -3.85
C SER A 127 39.71 -7.66 -3.93
N PRO A 128 40.35 -8.65 -3.28
CA PRO A 128 41.77 -8.89 -3.49
C PRO A 128 41.97 -9.28 -4.97
N PRO A 129 43.06 -8.87 -5.64
CA PRO A 129 43.46 -9.50 -6.88
C PRO A 129 43.99 -10.90 -6.55
N ASP A 130 43.11 -11.90 -6.60
CA ASP A 130 43.54 -13.29 -6.57
C ASP A 130 44.17 -13.64 -7.92
N ASP A 131 45.41 -14.11 -7.83
CA ASP A 131 46.32 -14.50 -8.90
C ASP A 131 45.73 -15.47 -9.93
N ALA A 132 45.88 -15.17 -11.22
CA ALA A 132 45.90 -16.16 -12.30
C ALA A 132 46.56 -15.57 -13.57
N SER A 133 47.89 -15.48 -13.57
CA SER A 133 48.66 -15.37 -14.82
C SER A 133 49.06 -16.79 -15.24
N PRO A 134 48.58 -17.33 -16.37
CA PRO A 134 49.00 -18.65 -16.82
C PRO A 134 50.41 -18.55 -17.40
N VAL A 135 51.37 -19.16 -16.69
CA VAL A 135 52.67 -19.55 -17.21
C VAL A 135 52.45 -20.46 -18.42
N ALA A 136 52.83 -20.00 -19.61
CA ALA A 136 53.01 -20.84 -20.78
C ALA A 136 54.51 -21.15 -20.93
N GLY A 137 54.88 -22.36 -20.53
CA GLY A 137 56.16 -22.96 -20.91
C GLY A 137 56.15 -23.34 -22.38
N THR A 138 57.23 -23.07 -23.09
CA THR A 138 57.57 -23.77 -24.32
C THR A 138 59.08 -23.66 -24.54
N SER A 139 59.74 -24.78 -24.25
CA SER A 139 61.08 -25.15 -24.65
C SER A 139 61.18 -25.36 -26.18
N SER A 140 62.17 -24.76 -26.82
CA SER A 140 63.09 -25.33 -27.84
C SER A 140 64.05 -24.27 -28.34
#